data_AF-A0A1A0UGJ6-F1
#
_entry.id   AF-A0A1A0UGJ6-F1
#
_cell.length_a   1.000
_cell.length_b   1.000
_cell.length_c   1.000
_cell.angle_alpha   90.00
_cell.angle_beta   90.00
_cell.angle_gamma   90.00
#
_symmetry.space_group_name_H-M   'P 1'
#
loop_
_entity.id
_entity.type
_entity.pdbx_description
1 polymer ?
#
loop_
_entity_poly.entity_id
_entity_poly.type
_entity_poly.pdbx_seq_one_letter_code
_entity_poly.pdbx_strand_id
1 'polypeptide(L)'
;MTVARSIEETPRVTNPSNGSEAGTVTIHMDRKKVSVPLVPGETLLQSARRAGLEPPFSCEAGNCGTCMAKLEEGHATMRVNDALEEDEVAEGYILTCQGVPDTVSVTVRYE
;
A
#
# COMPACT_ATOMS: atom_id res chain seq x y z
N MET A 1 34.66 32.70 -5.67
CA MET A 1 33.59 32.21 -6.56
C MET A 1 32.85 31.11 -5.83
N THR A 2 31.69 31.46 -5.30
CA THR A 2 30.74 30.59 -4.60
C THR A 2 30.06 29.67 -5.60
N VAL A 3 29.90 28.37 -5.29
CA VAL A 3 28.59 27.71 -5.48
C VAL A 3 28.40 26.64 -4.42
N ALA A 4 27.30 26.76 -3.69
CA ALA A 4 26.80 25.85 -2.68
C ALA A 4 25.87 24.79 -3.30
N ARG A 5 25.90 23.58 -2.70
CA ARG A 5 24.84 22.58 -2.47
C ARG A 5 23.64 22.52 -3.43
N SER A 6 23.44 21.35 -4.04
CA SER A 6 22.14 20.90 -4.56
C SER A 6 21.57 19.82 -3.64
N ILE A 7 20.47 20.18 -2.98
CA ILE A 7 19.53 19.28 -2.29
C ILE A 7 18.37 19.06 -3.26
N GLU A 8 18.07 17.82 -3.62
CA GLU A 8 16.89 17.49 -4.43
C GLU A 8 15.74 17.16 -3.48
N GLU A 9 14.83 18.12 -3.33
CA GLU A 9 13.58 18.02 -2.57
C GLU A 9 12.55 17.22 -3.38
N THR A 10 12.04 16.14 -2.79
CA THR A 10 10.90 15.36 -3.28
C THR A 10 9.65 16.25 -3.43
N PRO A 11 8.90 16.17 -4.54
CA PRO A 11 7.74 17.03 -4.75
C PRO A 11 6.60 16.65 -3.81
N ARG A 12 6.22 17.58 -2.94
CA ARG A 12 5.03 17.50 -2.10
C ARG A 12 3.79 17.77 -2.98
N VAL A 13 3.06 16.71 -3.33
CA VAL A 13 1.76 16.83 -4.02
C VAL A 13 0.74 17.43 -3.05
N THR A 14 0.31 18.66 -3.31
CA THR A 14 -0.84 19.30 -2.68
C THR A 14 -2.01 19.35 -3.64
N ASN A 15 -3.19 18.87 -3.25
CA ASN A 15 -4.43 19.53 -3.64
C ASN A 15 -5.52 19.33 -2.58
N PRO A 16 -6.28 20.37 -2.19
CA PRO A 16 -7.32 20.29 -1.16
C PRO A 16 -8.69 20.07 -1.80
N SER A 17 -9.52 19.17 -1.26
CA SER A 17 -11.00 19.21 -1.40
C SER A 17 -11.72 18.23 -0.46
N ASN A 18 -12.57 18.82 0.39
CA ASN A 18 -13.79 18.27 1.02
C ASN A 18 -13.71 17.12 2.05
N GLY A 19 -13.68 17.52 3.34
CA GLY A 19 -14.80 17.25 4.27
C GLY A 19 -15.18 15.81 4.63
N SER A 20 -14.38 14.82 4.28
CA SER A 20 -14.45 13.45 4.80
C SER A 20 -13.00 13.04 5.01
N GLU A 21 -12.63 12.50 6.17
CA GLU A 21 -11.23 12.22 6.50
C GLU A 21 -10.56 11.49 5.34
N ALA A 22 -9.67 12.18 4.63
CA ALA A 22 -9.04 11.65 3.43
C ALA A 22 -8.10 10.55 3.87
N GLY A 23 -8.52 9.30 3.67
CA GLY A 23 -7.73 8.17 4.09
C GLY A 23 -6.37 8.13 3.37
N THR A 24 -5.39 7.45 3.95
CA THR A 24 -4.04 7.31 3.40
C THR A 24 -3.62 5.85 3.35
N VAL A 25 -3.05 5.44 2.22
CA VAL A 25 -2.38 4.16 2.06
C VAL A 25 -0.89 4.41 1.99
N THR A 26 -0.13 3.80 2.89
CA THR A 26 1.34 3.87 2.92
C THR A 26 1.92 2.53 2.53
N ILE A 27 2.84 2.53 1.57
CA ILE A 27 3.50 1.35 1.05
C ILE A 27 5.00 1.43 1.35
N HIS A 28 5.51 0.42 2.05
CA HIS A 28 6.93 0.16 2.22
C HIS A 28 7.35 -0.94 1.24
N MET A 29 8.33 -0.65 0.39
CA MET A 29 8.88 -1.61 -0.57
C MET A 29 10.37 -1.32 -0.72
N ASP A 30 11.22 -2.30 -0.40
CA ASP A 30 12.66 -2.15 -0.27
C ASP A 30 13.04 -0.98 0.69
N ARG A 31 13.78 0.02 0.17
CA ARG A 31 14.17 1.25 0.86
C ARG A 31 13.23 2.42 0.58
N LYS A 32 12.12 2.19 -0.14
CA LYS A 32 11.16 3.22 -0.52
C LYS A 32 9.95 3.17 0.42
N LYS A 33 9.48 4.35 0.80
CA LYS A 33 8.22 4.58 1.48
C LYS A 33 7.43 5.59 0.66
N VAL A 34 6.25 5.20 0.19
CA VAL A 34 5.38 6.06 -0.60
C VAL A 34 3.98 6.05 0.01
N SER A 35 3.39 7.22 0.17
CA SER A 35 2.02 7.38 0.66
C SER A 35 1.15 8.00 -0.43
N VAL A 36 -0.02 7.43 -0.62
CA VAL A 36 -1.02 7.91 -1.57
C VAL A 36 -2.38 8.07 -0.88
N PRO A 37 -3.25 8.96 -1.38
CA PRO A 37 -4.62 9.02 -0.91
C PRO A 37 -5.32 7.67 -1.08
N LEU A 38 -6.11 7.27 -0.08
CA LEU A 38 -6.98 6.11 -0.16
C LEU A 38 -8.10 6.39 -1.17
N VAL A 39 -8.32 5.45 -2.08
CA VAL A 39 -9.46 5.48 -3.01
C VAL A 39 -10.41 4.37 -2.59
N PRO A 40 -11.69 4.68 -2.30
CA PRO A 40 -12.65 3.67 -1.89
C PRO A 40 -12.77 2.53 -2.89
N GLY A 41 -12.67 1.28 -2.41
CA GLY A 41 -12.76 0.07 -3.23
C GLY A 41 -11.50 -0.31 -3.99
N GLU A 42 -10.45 0.52 -3.97
CA GLU A 42 -9.14 0.20 -4.51
C GLU A 42 -8.42 -0.81 -3.60
N THR A 43 -7.74 -1.80 -4.19
CA THR A 43 -6.92 -2.73 -3.42
C THR A 43 -5.58 -2.11 -3.04
N LEU A 44 -4.90 -2.71 -2.06
CA LEU A 44 -3.55 -2.30 -1.67
C LEU A 44 -2.55 -2.43 -2.84
N LEU A 45 -2.70 -3.46 -3.68
CA LEU A 45 -1.91 -3.64 -4.90
C LEU A 45 -2.14 -2.51 -5.90
N GLN A 46 -3.40 -2.15 -6.15
CA GLN A 46 -3.76 -1.05 -7.04
C GLN A 46 -3.21 0.29 -6.52
N SER A 47 -3.34 0.53 -5.21
CA SER A 47 -2.80 1.73 -4.55
C SER A 47 -1.28 1.82 -4.71
N ALA A 48 -0.55 0.70 -4.56
CA ALA A 48 0.89 0.63 -4.78
C ALA A 48 1.27 0.93 -6.25
N ARG A 49 0.57 0.34 -7.22
CA ARG A 49 0.80 0.60 -8.65
C ARG A 49 0.53 2.06 -9.02
N ARG A 50 -0.54 2.65 -8.49
CA ARG A 50 -0.86 4.08 -8.67
C ARG A 50 0.19 4.99 -8.03
N ALA A 51 0.85 4.53 -6.98
CA ALA A 51 2.00 5.20 -6.38
C ALA A 51 3.28 5.13 -7.25
N GLY A 52 3.23 4.46 -8.41
CA GLY A 52 4.38 4.25 -9.29
C GLY A 52 5.33 3.16 -8.80
N LEU A 53 4.86 2.28 -7.89
CA LEU A 53 5.62 1.11 -7.46
C LEU A 53 5.29 -0.10 -8.34
N GLU A 54 6.21 -1.04 -8.38
CA GLU A 54 6.09 -2.33 -9.09
C GLU A 54 6.09 -3.48 -8.09
N PRO A 55 5.07 -3.61 -7.21
CA PRO A 55 4.99 -4.70 -6.26
C PRO A 55 4.89 -6.06 -6.98
N PRO A 56 5.43 -7.14 -6.39
CA PRO A 56 5.33 -8.46 -6.97
C PRO A 56 3.85 -8.90 -7.08
N PHE A 57 3.48 -9.47 -8.24
CA PHE A 57 2.14 -10.01 -8.48
C PHE A 57 2.17 -11.11 -9.53
N SER A 58 1.11 -11.93 -9.57
CA SER A 58 0.93 -12.97 -10.60
C SER A 58 -0.55 -13.18 -10.96
N CYS A 59 -1.35 -13.76 -10.07
CA CYS A 59 -2.73 -14.18 -10.41
C CYS A 59 -3.81 -13.08 -10.31
N GLU A 60 -3.66 -12.13 -9.40
CA GLU A 60 -4.71 -11.18 -8.98
C GLU A 60 -6.06 -11.82 -8.60
N ALA A 61 -6.07 -13.13 -8.29
CA ALA A 61 -7.25 -13.92 -7.97
C ALA A 61 -7.27 -14.43 -6.51
N GLY A 62 -6.18 -14.24 -5.75
CA GLY A 62 -6.11 -14.63 -4.35
C GLY A 62 -5.57 -16.04 -4.07
N ASN A 63 -4.96 -16.72 -5.05
CA ASN A 63 -4.56 -18.13 -4.94
C ASN A 63 -3.04 -18.41 -5.11
N CYS A 64 -2.20 -17.39 -5.35
CA CYS A 64 -0.78 -17.60 -5.65
C CYS A 64 0.23 -17.07 -4.62
N GLY A 65 -0.19 -16.21 -3.68
CA GLY A 65 0.70 -15.62 -2.67
C GLY A 65 1.72 -14.58 -3.16
N THR A 66 1.94 -14.39 -4.47
CA THR A 66 3.01 -13.49 -4.98
C THR A 66 2.87 -12.03 -4.52
N CYS A 67 1.65 -11.56 -4.28
CA CYS A 67 1.39 -10.20 -3.81
C CYS A 67 1.31 -10.08 -2.28
N MET A 68 1.82 -11.08 -1.55
CA MET A 68 1.80 -11.08 -0.09
C MET A 68 2.60 -9.90 0.45
N ALA A 69 2.07 -9.27 1.50
CA ALA A 69 2.71 -8.20 2.24
C ALA A 69 2.34 -8.32 3.72
N LYS A 70 3.08 -7.62 4.58
CA LYS A 70 2.76 -7.44 5.99
C LYS A 70 1.93 -6.18 6.20
N LEU A 71 0.84 -6.27 6.93
CA LEU A 71 0.08 -5.12 7.39
C LEU A 71 0.70 -4.60 8.70
N GLU A 72 1.32 -3.42 8.65
CA GLU A 72 2.02 -2.81 9.80
C GLU A 72 1.13 -1.85 10.59
N GLU A 73 0.10 -1.28 9.94
CA GLU A 73 -0.84 -0.34 10.54
C GLU A 73 -2.20 -0.44 9.85
N GLY A 74 -3.27 -0.25 10.61
CA GLY A 74 -4.63 -0.19 10.09
C GLY A 74 -5.27 -1.57 9.95
N HIS A 75 -6.21 -1.67 9.02
CA HIS A 75 -6.86 -2.91 8.65
C HIS A 75 -7.33 -2.86 7.19
N ALA A 76 -7.39 -4.03 6.57
CA ALA A 76 -7.88 -4.23 5.22
C ALA A 76 -8.56 -5.60 5.11
N THR A 77 -9.73 -5.63 4.49
CA THR A 77 -10.50 -6.85 4.27
C THR A 77 -10.06 -7.50 2.95
N MET A 78 -9.69 -8.78 2.98
CA MET A 78 -9.43 -9.57 1.78
C MET A 78 -10.74 -10.07 1.17
N ARG A 79 -10.95 -9.81 -0.12
CA ARG A 79 -12.11 -10.33 -0.88
C ARG A 79 -12.08 -11.85 -1.04
N VAL A 80 -10.88 -12.38 -1.33
CA VAL A 80 -10.59 -13.80 -1.53
C VAL A 80 -9.26 -14.10 -0.86
N ASN A 81 -9.14 -15.24 -0.18
CA ASN A 81 -7.88 -15.76 0.32
C ASN A 81 -7.87 -17.29 0.21
N ASP A 82 -7.24 -17.79 -0.85
CA ASP A 82 -7.00 -19.22 -1.08
C ASP A 82 -5.49 -19.56 -0.98
N ALA A 83 -4.66 -18.61 -0.54
CA ALA A 83 -3.21 -18.73 -0.55
C ALA A 83 -2.55 -18.64 0.83
N LEU A 84 -3.10 -17.86 1.76
CA LEU A 84 -2.55 -17.71 3.11
C LEU A 84 -3.32 -18.57 4.11
N GLU A 85 -2.60 -19.22 5.01
CA GLU A 85 -3.14 -19.94 6.15
C GLU A 85 -3.70 -18.96 7.21
N GLU A 86 -4.53 -19.46 8.13
CA GLU A 86 -5.21 -18.62 9.13
C GLU A 86 -4.22 -17.96 10.11
N ASP A 87 -3.14 -18.66 10.46
CA ASP A 87 -2.06 -18.14 11.30
C ASP A 87 -1.26 -17.05 10.59
N GLU A 88 -0.95 -17.20 9.30
CA GLU A 88 -0.31 -16.14 8.51
C GLU A 88 -1.17 -14.86 8.50
N VAL A 89 -2.48 -15.00 8.30
CA VAL A 89 -3.42 -13.87 8.39
C VAL A 89 -3.46 -13.28 9.79
N ALA A 90 -3.49 -14.12 10.83
CA ALA A 90 -3.48 -13.68 12.23
C ALA A 90 -2.17 -12.96 12.62
N GLU A 91 -1.05 -13.34 12.01
CA GLU A 91 0.21 -12.64 12.15
C GLU A 91 0.21 -11.29 11.41
N GLY A 92 -0.76 -11.03 10.53
CA GLY A 92 -0.91 -9.78 9.79
C GLY A 92 -0.39 -9.83 8.36
N TYR A 93 -0.21 -11.02 7.76
CA TYR A 93 0.02 -11.14 6.32
C TYR A 93 -1.28 -10.93 5.53
N ILE A 94 -1.14 -10.33 4.36
CA ILE A 94 -2.27 -10.00 3.49
C ILE A 94 -1.93 -10.19 2.02
N LEU A 95 -2.88 -10.69 1.24
CA LEU A 95 -2.83 -10.66 -0.22
C LEU A 95 -3.24 -9.27 -0.70
N THR A 96 -2.26 -8.43 -1.02
CA THR A 96 -2.53 -7.03 -1.42
C THR A 96 -3.40 -6.90 -2.68
N CYS A 97 -3.42 -7.92 -3.55
CA CYS A 97 -4.33 -7.96 -4.70
C CYS A 97 -5.81 -8.13 -4.34
N GLN A 98 -6.11 -8.68 -3.16
CA GLN A 98 -7.47 -8.90 -2.65
C GLN A 98 -7.80 -7.99 -1.46
N GLY A 99 -6.80 -7.44 -0.78
CA GLY A 99 -6.95 -6.58 0.39
C GLY A 99 -7.43 -5.18 0.03
N VAL A 100 -8.62 -4.83 0.52
CA VAL A 100 -9.22 -3.49 0.41
C VAL A 100 -9.15 -2.81 1.77
N PRO A 101 -8.53 -1.61 1.88
CA PRO A 101 -8.51 -0.87 3.13
C PRO A 101 -9.92 -0.55 3.64
N ASP A 102 -10.16 -0.77 4.93
CA ASP A 102 -11.43 -0.44 5.61
C ASP A 102 -11.24 0.51 6.80
N THR A 103 -10.01 1.03 6.94
CA THR A 103 -9.62 2.05 7.91
C THR A 103 -9.09 3.29 7.20
N VAL A 104 -9.06 4.42 7.91
CA VAL A 104 -8.61 5.71 7.35
C VAL A 104 -7.09 5.76 7.11
N SER A 105 -6.30 4.94 7.80
CA SER A 105 -4.84 4.86 7.62
C SER A 105 -4.46 3.40 7.58
N VAL A 106 -3.76 2.99 6.53
CA VAL A 106 -3.22 1.63 6.40
C VAL A 106 -1.78 1.69 5.90
N THR A 107 -0.92 0.89 6.53
CA THR A 107 0.49 0.74 6.12
C THR A 107 0.76 -0.72 5.80
N VAL A 108 1.29 -0.99 4.61
CA VAL A 108 1.74 -2.32 4.20
C VAL A 108 3.20 -2.33 3.80
N ARG A 109 3.89 -3.44 4.12
CA ARG A 109 5.27 -3.71 3.75
C ARG A 109 5.36 -4.93 2.86
N TYR A 110 5.88 -4.76 1.66
CA TYR A 110 6.34 -5.87 0.83
C TYR A 110 7.76 -6.26 1.29
N GLU A 111 8.00 -7.56 1.40
CA GLU A 111 9.33 -8.15 1.65
C GLU A 111 10.07 -8.46 0.34
#